data_AF-F7Q1Z4-F1
#
_entry.id   AF-F7Q1Z4-F1
#
_cell.length_a   1.000
_cell.length_b   1.000
_cell.length_c   1.000
_cell.angle_alpha   90.00
_cell.angle_beta   90.00
_cell.angle_gamma   90.00
#
_symmetry.space_group_name_H-M   'P 1'
#
loop_
_entity.id
_entity.type
_entity.pdbx_description
1 polymer ?
#
loop_
_entity_poly.entity_id
_entity_poly.type
_entity_poly.pdbx_seq_one_letter_code
_entity_poly.pdbx_strand_id
1 'polypeptide(L)'
;MEFNFKQMNIKYALEMKEWYYKDYFFKDRLYLDPYIDQYVSSTNTSKGPMMCEGYAVFLRDKLVGLFEYYNPAGIMTIGLALKPSYIGKGLSVKFIQQGIKDGVK
;
A
#
# COMPACT_ATOMS: atom_id res chain seq x y z
N MET A 1 -16.92 0.51 8.41
CA MET A 1 -15.44 0.59 8.50
C MET A 1 -14.94 1.05 7.16
N GLU A 2 -14.43 2.27 7.09
CA GLU A 2 -14.09 2.92 5.83
C GLU A 2 -12.58 3.16 5.79
N PHE A 3 -11.97 2.80 4.67
CA PHE A 3 -10.58 3.08 4.38
C PHE A 3 -10.46 4.42 3.65
N ASN A 4 -9.41 5.18 3.95
CA ASN A 4 -9.10 6.44 3.30
C ASN A 4 -7.79 6.29 2.53
N PHE A 5 -7.85 6.47 1.22
CA PHE A 5 -6.72 6.34 0.30
C PHE A 5 -6.12 7.72 0.08
N LYS A 6 -4.89 7.90 0.55
CA LYS A 6 -4.14 9.15 0.40
C LYS A 6 -2.95 8.92 -0.51
N GLN A 7 -2.61 9.91 -1.33
CA GLN A 7 -1.44 9.83 -2.20
C GLN A 7 -0.21 9.43 -1.38
N MET A 8 0.56 8.47 -1.90
CA MET A 8 1.79 8.05 -1.25
C MET A 8 2.81 9.20 -1.15
N ASN A 9 3.51 9.25 -0.04
CA ASN A 9 4.66 10.12 0.16
C ASN A 9 5.79 9.37 0.87
N ILE A 10 6.96 10.03 0.92
CA ILE A 10 8.17 9.44 1.50
C ILE A 10 8.03 9.10 2.98
N LYS A 11 7.26 9.87 3.77
CA LYS A 11 7.07 9.59 5.20
C LYS A 11 6.29 8.29 5.40
N TYR A 12 5.25 8.07 4.61
CA TYR A 12 4.45 6.85 4.68
C TYR A 12 5.27 5.65 4.20
N ALA A 13 6.01 5.77 3.09
CA ALA A 13 6.86 4.70 2.59
C ALA A 13 7.96 4.29 3.62
N LEU A 14 8.56 5.27 4.30
CA LEU A 14 9.52 5.00 5.38
C LEU A 14 8.88 4.33 6.60
N GLU A 15 7.64 4.69 6.97
CA GLU A 15 6.92 3.96 8.03
C GLU A 15 6.65 2.50 7.63
N MET A 16 6.26 2.28 6.37
CA MET A 16 5.94 0.94 5.85
C MET A 16 7.16 0.02 5.76
N LYS A 17 8.36 0.57 5.54
CA LYS A 17 9.62 -0.19 5.55
C LYS A 17 9.83 -0.96 6.85
N GLU A 18 9.32 -0.43 7.96
CA GLU A 18 9.44 -1.06 9.28
C GLU A 18 8.38 -2.17 9.49
N TRP A 19 7.50 -2.41 8.52
CA TRP A 19 6.53 -3.50 8.59
C TRP A 19 7.24 -4.82 8.27
N TYR A 20 7.24 -5.71 9.25
CA TYR A 20 7.71 -7.08 9.08
C TYR A 20 6.58 -8.05 9.34
N TYR A 21 6.42 -9.01 8.44
CA TYR A 21 5.42 -10.04 8.52
C TYR A 21 6.04 -11.24 9.23
N LYS A 22 5.43 -11.63 10.35
CA LYS A 22 5.88 -12.74 11.18
C LYS A 22 4.78 -13.79 11.19
N ASP A 23 4.95 -14.86 10.42
CA ASP A 23 4.03 -16.00 10.42
C ASP A 23 4.72 -17.32 10.06
N TYR A 24 4.09 -18.43 10.45
CA TYR A 24 4.57 -19.83 10.48
C TYR A 24 5.26 -20.37 9.20
N PHE A 25 5.05 -19.74 8.04
CA PHE A 25 5.57 -20.20 6.75
C PHE A 25 6.92 -19.58 6.37
N PHE A 26 7.28 -18.43 6.94
CA PHE A 26 8.53 -17.75 6.64
C PHE A 26 9.48 -17.93 7.81
N LYS A 27 10.56 -18.72 7.62
CA LYS A 27 11.63 -18.88 8.62
C LYS A 27 12.30 -17.54 8.93
N ASP A 28 12.35 -16.65 7.93
CA ASP A 28 12.92 -15.32 8.03
C ASP A 28 11.83 -14.24 8.02
N ARG A 29 12.13 -13.07 8.58
CA ARG A 29 11.21 -11.92 8.58
C ARG A 29 11.04 -11.44 7.13
N LEU A 30 9.80 -11.41 6.64
CA LEU A 30 9.50 -10.80 5.35
C LEU A 30 9.28 -9.30 5.56
N TYR A 31 10.05 -8.48 4.86
CA TYR A 31 9.97 -7.02 4.91
C TYR A 31 9.25 -6.51 3.67
N LEU A 32 8.56 -5.39 3.79
CA LEU A 32 8.10 -4.66 2.62
C LEU A 32 9.29 -3.90 2.03
N ASP A 33 9.60 -4.14 0.76
CA ASP A 33 10.55 -3.29 0.05
C ASP A 33 10.00 -1.85 0.03
N PRO A 34 10.84 -0.83 0.31
CA PRO A 34 10.37 0.54 0.37
C PRO A 34 9.74 0.98 -0.96
N TYR A 35 8.54 1.57 -0.89
CA TYR A 35 7.85 2.11 -2.06
C TYR A 35 8.46 3.45 -2.52
N ILE A 36 9.73 3.44 -2.92
CA ILE A 36 10.50 4.64 -3.29
C ILE A 36 11.48 4.31 -4.42
N ASP A 37 11.01 4.37 -5.66
CA ASP A 37 11.90 4.41 -6.83
C ASP A 37 12.25 5.87 -7.17
N GLN A 38 11.28 6.76 -6.99
CA GLN A 38 11.46 8.18 -7.26
C GLN A 38 10.72 9.04 -6.22
N TYR A 39 11.36 10.13 -5.81
CA TYR A 39 10.77 11.14 -4.94
C TYR A 39 10.74 12.49 -5.66
N VAL A 40 9.58 13.13 -5.68
CA VAL A 40 9.39 14.47 -6.25
C VAL A 40 9.23 15.45 -5.09
N SER A 41 10.27 16.23 -4.82
CA SER A 41 10.34 17.12 -3.66
C SER A 41 9.33 18.28 -3.71
N SER A 42 8.98 18.76 -4.90
CA SER A 42 8.04 19.88 -5.10
C SER A 42 6.60 19.52 -4.72
N THR A 43 6.21 18.27 -4.89
CA THR A 43 4.87 17.75 -4.58
C THR A 43 4.86 16.89 -3.31
N ASN A 44 6.03 16.59 -2.75
CA ASN A 44 6.23 15.63 -1.66
C ASN A 44 5.54 14.27 -1.94
N THR A 45 5.55 13.84 -3.20
CA THR A 45 4.99 12.56 -3.63
C THR A 45 6.11 11.59 -3.95
N SER A 46 5.90 10.31 -3.67
CA SER A 46 6.78 9.25 -4.17
C SER A 46 6.07 8.40 -5.20
N LYS A 47 6.86 7.88 -6.14
CA LYS A 47 6.49 6.79 -7.03
C LYS A 47 7.25 5.55 -6.58
N GLY A 48 6.57 4.41 -6.60
CA GLY A 48 7.23 3.16 -6.28
C GLY A 48 7.70 2.41 -7.52
N PRO A 49 7.95 1.11 -7.37
CA PRO A 49 8.46 0.25 -8.43
C PRO A 49 7.77 0.49 -9.77
N MET A 50 8.56 0.63 -10.84
CA MET A 50 8.06 0.84 -12.21
C MET A 50 7.25 2.13 -12.40
N MET A 51 7.49 3.16 -11.57
CA MET A 51 6.82 4.46 -11.64
C MET A 51 5.33 4.44 -11.33
N CYS A 52 4.87 3.40 -10.62
CA CYS A 52 3.48 3.22 -10.23
C CYS A 52 3.00 4.32 -9.27
N GLU A 53 1.70 4.63 -9.35
CA GLU A 53 1.02 5.49 -8.39
C GLU A 53 0.51 4.65 -7.23
N GLY A 54 1.06 4.93 -6.05
CA GLY A 54 0.70 4.27 -4.81
C GLY A 54 -0.12 5.17 -3.89
N TYR A 55 -0.88 4.52 -3.03
CA TYR A 55 -1.74 5.13 -2.03
C TYR A 55 -1.44 4.53 -0.67
N ALA A 56 -1.22 5.41 0.29
CA ALA A 56 -1.19 5.08 1.70
C ALA A 56 -2.63 4.96 2.19
N VAL A 57 -2.98 3.81 2.76
CA VAL A 57 -4.36 3.52 3.19
C VAL A 57 -4.49 3.67 4.69
N PHE A 58 -5.47 4.48 5.10
CA PHE A 58 -5.73 4.82 6.49
C PHE A 58 -7.04 4.23 6.99
N LEU A 59 -7.05 3.83 8.27
CA LEU A 59 -8.25 3.50 9.01
C LEU A 59 -8.29 4.31 10.31
N ARG A 60 -9.27 5.21 10.46
CA ARG A 60 -9.39 6.13 11.61
C ARG A 60 -8.03 6.79 11.93
N ASP A 61 -7.40 7.36 10.90
CA ASP A 61 -6.10 8.06 10.92
C ASP A 61 -4.86 7.21 11.18
N LYS A 62 -4.99 5.90 11.32
CA LYS A 62 -3.84 5.00 11.38
C LYS A 62 -3.45 4.54 9.99
N LEU A 63 -2.16 4.60 9.65
CA LEU A 63 -1.65 3.97 8.45
C LEU A 63 -1.75 2.45 8.61
N VAL A 64 -2.52 1.81 7.72
CA VAL A 64 -2.85 0.39 7.80
C VAL A 64 -2.58 -0.39 6.53
N GLY A 65 -2.32 0.27 5.40
CA GLY A 65 -2.02 -0.44 4.18
C GLY A 65 -1.40 0.42 3.08
N LEU A 66 -1.07 -0.27 2.01
CA LEU A 66 -0.59 0.22 0.73
C LEU A 66 -1.54 -0.30 -0.34
N PHE A 67 -1.86 0.53 -1.31
CA PHE A 67 -2.62 0.15 -2.49
C PHE A 67 -2.04 0.83 -3.72
N GLU A 68 -1.93 0.11 -4.82
CA GLU A 68 -1.28 0.59 -6.03
C GLU A 68 -2.08 0.15 -7.25
N TYR A 69 -2.06 0.99 -8.28
CA TYR A 69 -2.64 0.65 -9.57
C TYR A 69 -1.61 0.83 -10.67
N TYR A 70 -1.57 -0.11 -11.60
CA TYR A 70 -0.83 0.02 -12.84
C TYR A 70 -1.60 -0.67 -13.96
N ASN A 71 -1.54 -0.09 -15.16
CA ASN A 71 -2.35 -0.54 -16.30
C ASN A 71 -1.50 -1.07 -17.47
N PRO A 72 -0.72 -2.15 -17.28
CA PRO A 72 0.04 -2.74 -18.36
C PRO A 72 -0.94 -3.32 -19.40
N ALA A 73 -0.78 -2.91 -20.66
CA ALA A 73 -1.58 -3.40 -21.78
C ALA A 73 -3.11 -3.32 -21.58
N GLY A 74 -3.59 -2.31 -20.85
CA GLY A 74 -5.02 -2.09 -20.62
C GLY A 74 -5.66 -2.99 -19.55
N ILE A 75 -4.87 -3.77 -18.82
CA ILE A 75 -5.33 -4.57 -17.67
C ILE A 75 -4.97 -3.85 -16.39
N MET A 76 -5.96 -3.53 -15.56
CA MET A 76 -5.69 -2.97 -14.22
C MET A 76 -5.08 -4.05 -13.33
N THR A 77 -3.83 -3.86 -12.97
CA THR A 77 -3.14 -4.67 -11.98
C THR A 77 -3.05 -3.90 -10.67
N ILE A 78 -3.23 -4.64 -9.57
CA ILE A 78 -3.30 -4.07 -8.23
C ILE A 78 -2.16 -4.65 -7.39
N GLY A 79 -1.33 -3.77 -6.86
CA GLY A 79 -0.41 -4.06 -5.77
C GLY A 79 -1.06 -3.68 -4.45
N LEU A 80 -0.94 -4.51 -3.41
CA LEU A 80 -1.50 -4.19 -2.10
C LEU A 80 -0.72 -4.82 -0.95
N ALA A 81 -0.74 -4.14 0.19
CA ALA A 81 -0.24 -4.68 1.45
C ALA A 81 -1.08 -4.16 2.62
N LEU A 82 -1.22 -4.98 3.67
CA LEU A 82 -1.85 -4.60 4.93
C LEU A 82 -0.82 -4.70 6.04
N LYS A 83 -0.80 -3.72 6.94
CA LYS A 83 0.08 -3.71 8.10
C LYS A 83 -0.07 -5.03 8.88
N PRO A 84 1.02 -5.71 9.27
CA PRO A 84 0.98 -7.05 9.85
C PRO A 84 -0.02 -7.22 11.02
N SER A 85 -0.17 -6.19 11.86
CA SER A 85 -1.12 -6.19 12.97
C SER A 85 -2.60 -6.19 12.57
N TYR A 86 -2.92 -6.14 11.27
CA TYR A 86 -4.27 -6.18 10.70
C TYR A 86 -4.58 -7.48 9.94
N ILE A 87 -3.60 -8.37 9.80
CA ILE A 87 -3.78 -9.69 9.18
C ILE A 87 -4.68 -10.58 10.03
N GLY A 88 -5.44 -11.48 9.39
CA GLY A 88 -6.34 -12.43 10.06
C GLY A 88 -7.64 -11.82 10.60
N LYS A 89 -7.87 -10.51 10.41
CA LYS A 89 -9.05 -9.80 10.93
C LYS A 89 -10.24 -9.72 9.97
N GLY A 90 -10.23 -10.51 8.88
CA GLY A 90 -11.31 -10.50 7.89
C GLY A 90 -11.47 -9.19 7.10
N LEU A 91 -10.39 -8.41 6.95
CA LEU A 91 -10.43 -7.08 6.34
C LEU A 91 -10.28 -7.07 4.81
N SER A 92 -9.78 -8.16 4.23
CA SER A 92 -9.34 -8.23 2.84
C SER A 92 -10.44 -7.85 1.85
N VAL A 93 -11.62 -8.47 1.95
CA VAL A 93 -12.75 -8.26 1.01
C VAL A 93 -13.09 -6.78 0.92
N LYS A 94 -13.29 -6.12 2.07
CA LYS A 94 -13.68 -4.72 2.12
C LYS A 94 -12.55 -3.80 1.66
N PHE A 95 -11.31 -4.09 2.06
CA PHE A 95 -10.13 -3.33 1.66
C PHE A 95 -9.95 -3.33 0.14
N ILE A 96 -10.02 -4.50 -0.48
CA ILE A 96 -9.87 -4.68 -1.93
C ILE A 96 -11.00 -4.00 -2.69
N GLN A 97 -12.26 -4.19 -2.28
CA GLN A 97 -13.41 -3.57 -2.95
C GLN A 97 -13.37 -2.04 -2.90
N GLN A 98 -12.99 -1.46 -1.76
CA GLN A 98 -12.86 -0.01 -1.64
C GLN A 98 -11.70 0.54 -2.45
N GLY A 99 -10.56 -0.17 -2.50
CA GLY A 99 -9.45 0.19 -3.37
C GLY A 99 -9.86 0.18 -4.84
N ILE A 100 -10.41 -0.92 -5.35
CA ILE A 100 -10.90 -0.99 -6.74
C ILE A 100 -11.84 0.18 -7.06
N LYS A 101 -12.78 0.50 -6.15
CA LYS A 101 -13.70 1.62 -6.35
C LYS A 101 -13.01 2.98 -6.39
N ASP A 102 -11.92 3.16 -5.66
CA ASP A 102 -11.12 4.40 -5.68
C ASP A 102 -10.26 4.52 -6.95
N GLY A 103 -9.74 3.40 -7.45
CA GLY A 103 -8.89 3.36 -8.65
C GLY A 103 -9.61 3.37 -9.99
N VAL A 104 -10.87 2.91 -10.04
CA VAL A 104 -11.72 3.02 -11.24
C VAL A 104 -12.39 4.40 -11.23
N LYS A 105 -11.75 5.37 -11.89
CA LYS A 105 -12.29 6.72 -12.15
C LYS A 105 -12.56 6.91 -13.64
#